data_AF-A0A2M7S7M8-F1
#
_entry.id   AF-A0A2M7S7M8-F1
#
_cell.length_a   1.000
_cell.length_b   1.000
_cell.length_c   1.000
_cell.angle_alpha   90.00
_cell.angle_beta   90.00
_cell.angle_gamma   90.00
#
_symmetry.space_group_name_H-M   'P 1'
#
loop_
_entity.id
_entity.type
_entity.pdbx_description
1 polymer ?
#
loop_
_entity_poly.entity_id
_entity_poly.type
_entity_poly.pdbx_seq_one_letter_code
_entity_poly.pdbx_strand_id
1 'polypeptide(L)'
;YRDEMRLLSSQSGTIQVEALIGPIQFAMGNAIVGTGNAWPVTIGYIFKFPTPVIKPYLGVDLSFLLDVDASTYPGYSIIFTVQPKGGVEVYLGSISVYCGVGYSLVSYNGFVPVGLNWELGARYYLLK
;
A
#
# COMPACT_ATOMS: atom_id res chain seq x y z
N TYR A 1 -22.79 2.29 6.76
CA TYR A 1 -21.97 3.39 7.31
C TYR A 1 -20.96 2.95 8.37
N ARG A 2 -21.36 2.56 9.58
CA ARG A 2 -20.40 2.16 10.64
C ARG A 2 -19.74 0.81 10.37
N ASP A 3 -20.48 -0.11 9.76
CA ASP A 3 -19.99 -1.47 9.48
C ASP A 3 -19.08 -1.53 8.24
N GLU A 4 -19.34 -0.72 7.22
CA GLU A 4 -18.50 -0.60 6.00
C GLU A 4 -17.12 -0.01 6.32
N MET A 5 -17.06 1.02 7.19
CA MET A 5 -15.79 1.54 7.70
C MET A 5 -15.03 0.52 8.54
N ARG A 6 -15.76 -0.31 9.31
CA ARG A 6 -15.15 -1.39 10.10
C ARG A 6 -14.49 -2.43 9.21
N LEU A 7 -15.10 -2.76 8.08
CA LEU A 7 -14.56 -3.73 7.11
C LEU A 7 -13.32 -3.21 6.39
N LEU A 8 -13.26 -1.92 6.05
CA LEU A 8 -12.05 -1.27 5.50
C LEU A 8 -10.94 -1.13 6.55
N SER A 9 -11.29 -0.89 7.82
CA SER A 9 -10.33 -0.91 8.94
C SER A 9 -9.87 -2.33 9.33
N SER A 10 -10.54 -3.34 8.81
CA SER A 10 -10.30 -4.78 9.02
C SER A 10 -9.63 -5.41 7.79
N GLN A 11 -8.82 -4.65 7.05
CA GLN A 11 -7.95 -5.28 6.05
C GLN A 11 -6.99 -6.22 6.77
N SER A 12 -7.15 -7.52 6.51
CA SER A 12 -6.39 -8.58 7.20
C SER A 12 -4.95 -8.72 6.69
N GLY A 13 -4.43 -7.67 6.05
CA GLY A 13 -3.17 -7.66 5.32
C GLY A 13 -3.38 -7.73 3.81
N THR A 14 -2.46 -7.12 3.08
CA THR A 14 -2.39 -7.13 1.61
C THR A 14 -1.06 -7.72 1.20
N ILE A 15 -1.06 -8.61 0.21
CA ILE A 15 0.16 -9.07 -0.45
C ILE A 15 0.21 -8.43 -1.82
N GLN A 16 1.30 -7.72 -2.13
CA GLN A 16 1.50 -7.04 -3.41
C GLN A 16 2.85 -7.41 -4.02
N VAL A 17 2.87 -7.43 -5.34
CA VAL A 17 4.11 -7.42 -6.12
C VAL A 17 4.36 -5.97 -6.54
N GLU A 18 5.56 -5.47 -6.29
CA GLU A 18 5.94 -4.10 -6.61
C GLU A 18 7.10 -4.03 -7.60
N ALA A 19 7.08 -2.98 -8.43
CA ALA A 19 8.15 -2.57 -9.31
C ALA A 19 8.53 -1.12 -9.01
N LEU A 20 9.82 -0.85 -8.84
CA LEU A 20 10.35 0.49 -8.65
C LEU A 20 11.17 0.93 -9.86
N ILE A 21 10.91 2.15 -10.34
CA ILE A 21 11.72 2.83 -11.36
C ILE A 21 12.15 4.18 -10.76
N GLY A 22 13.38 4.23 -10.26
CA GLY A 22 13.85 5.37 -9.47
C GLY A 22 12.99 5.54 -8.21
N PRO A 23 12.40 6.73 -7.97
CA PRO A 23 11.52 6.96 -6.82
C PRO A 23 10.07 6.51 -7.06
N ILE A 24 9.69 6.15 -8.29
CA ILE A 24 8.30 5.80 -8.61
C ILE A 24 8.10 4.31 -8.33
N GLN A 25 7.07 3.99 -7.56
CA GLN A 25 6.62 2.64 -7.22
C GLN A 25 5.31 2.34 -7.95
N PHE A 26 5.20 1.15 -8.52
CA PHE A 26 3.94 0.55 -8.95
C PHE A 26 3.76 -0.76 -8.20
N ALA A 27 2.57 -1.04 -7.67
CA ALA A 27 2.27 -2.32 -7.04
C ALA A 27 0.88 -2.81 -7.42
N MET A 28 0.73 -4.12 -7.52
CA MET A 28 -0.56 -4.77 -7.69
C MET A 28 -0.59 -5.98 -6.78
N GLY A 29 -1.74 -6.22 -6.16
CA GLY A 29 -1.84 -7.33 -5.23
C GLY A 29 -3.25 -7.78 -4.96
N ASN A 30 -3.37 -8.54 -3.89
CA ASN A 30 -4.61 -9.06 -3.37
C ASN A 30 -4.71 -8.72 -1.89
N ALA A 31 -5.86 -8.21 -1.50
CA ALA A 31 -6.23 -7.90 -0.12
C ALA A 31 -7.49 -8.70 0.23
N ILE A 32 -7.53 -9.23 1.46
CA ILE A 32 -8.75 -9.85 1.99
C ILE A 32 -9.52 -8.76 2.74
N VAL A 33 -10.75 -8.49 2.29
CA VAL A 33 -11.62 -7.44 2.87
C VAL A 33 -12.95 -8.08 3.25
N GLY A 34 -13.21 -8.22 4.55
CA GLY A 34 -14.40 -8.92 5.04
C GLY A 34 -14.41 -10.38 4.58
N THR A 35 -15.40 -10.75 3.76
CA THR A 35 -15.57 -12.10 3.19
C THR A 35 -15.05 -12.23 1.76
N GLY A 36 -14.62 -11.12 1.14
CA GLY A 36 -14.26 -11.05 -0.28
C GLY A 36 -12.79 -10.71 -0.53
N ASN A 37 -12.41 -10.76 -1.81
CA ASN A 37 -11.08 -10.39 -2.29
C ASN A 37 -11.15 -9.02 -2.98
N ALA A 38 -10.26 -8.12 -2.58
CA ALA A 38 -10.03 -6.86 -3.28
C ALA A 38 -8.67 -6.89 -3.98
N TRP A 39 -8.58 -6.23 -5.14
CA TRP A 39 -7.36 -6.19 -5.93
C TRP A 39 -6.81 -4.76 -5.97
N PRO A 40 -6.00 -4.35 -4.98
CA PRO A 40 -5.44 -3.02 -4.96
C PRO A 40 -4.39 -2.86 -6.06
N VAL A 41 -4.55 -1.80 -6.83
CA VAL A 41 -3.52 -1.26 -7.74
C VAL A 41 -2.99 0.01 -7.11
N THR A 42 -1.67 0.11 -6.95
CA THR A 42 -1.01 1.19 -6.23
C THR A 42 0.01 1.87 -7.13
N ILE A 43 0.00 3.20 -7.12
CA ILE A 43 1.10 4.04 -7.63
C ILE A 43 1.63 4.87 -6.47
N GLY A 44 2.94 4.91 -6.30
CA GLY A 44 3.57 5.58 -5.17
C GLY A 44 4.82 6.34 -5.56
N TYR A 45 5.22 7.22 -4.67
CA TYR A 45 6.51 7.91 -4.73
C TYR A 45 7.25 7.67 -3.43
N ILE A 46 8.49 7.15 -3.52
CA ILE A 46 9.38 6.91 -2.39
C ILE A 46 10.62 7.76 -2.55
N PHE A 47 10.87 8.59 -1.54
CA PHE A 47 12.14 9.28 -1.35
C PHE A 47 12.99 8.55 -0.31
N LYS A 48 14.24 8.24 -0.66
CA LYS A 48 15.19 7.56 0.23
C LYS A 48 16.31 8.51 0.65
N PHE A 49 16.65 8.49 1.93
CA PHE A 49 17.78 9.24 2.44
C PHE A 49 19.12 8.56 2.08
N PRO A 50 20.16 9.34 1.71
CA PRO A 50 21.42 8.79 1.24
C PRO A 50 22.34 8.35 2.39
N THR A 51 22.01 7.23 3.03
CA THR A 51 22.79 6.64 4.14
C THR A 51 23.41 5.28 3.74
N PRO A 52 24.55 4.83 4.28
CA PRO A 52 25.35 3.78 3.62
C PRO A 52 24.71 2.38 3.60
N VAL A 53 24.11 1.94 4.71
CA VAL A 53 23.65 0.55 4.89
C VAL A 53 22.13 0.48 5.07
N ILE A 54 21.62 1.32 5.97
CA ILE A 54 20.19 1.49 6.24
C ILE A 54 19.77 2.74 5.49
N LYS A 55 18.75 2.66 4.64
CA LYS A 55 18.12 3.77 3.92
C LYS A 55 16.77 4.07 4.56
N PRO A 56 16.68 5.07 5.46
CA PRO A 56 15.37 5.61 5.82
C PRO A 56 14.65 6.10 4.57
N TYR A 57 13.34 6.01 4.55
CA TYR A 57 12.53 6.55 3.46
C TYR A 57 11.25 7.21 3.96
N LEU A 58 10.75 8.13 3.14
CA LEU A 58 9.41 8.68 3.21
C LEU A 58 8.74 8.46 1.86
N GLY A 59 7.44 8.22 1.87
CA GLY A 59 6.69 8.04 0.64
C GLY A 59 5.23 8.37 0.79
N VAL A 60 4.56 8.34 -0.36
CA VAL A 60 3.11 8.44 -0.44
C VAL A 60 2.63 7.48 -1.50
N ASP A 61 1.62 6.68 -1.14
CA ASP A 61 0.96 5.77 -2.06
C ASP A 61 -0.45 6.25 -2.36
N LEU A 62 -0.85 6.12 -3.62
CA LEU A 62 -2.23 6.23 -4.07
C LEU A 62 -2.66 4.84 -4.55
N SER A 63 -3.62 4.25 -3.85
CA SER A 63 -4.16 2.93 -4.17
C SER A 63 -5.61 3.03 -4.64
N PHE A 64 -5.94 2.20 -5.62
CA PHE A 64 -7.26 2.04 -6.21
C PHE A 64 -7.71 0.62 -5.91
N LEU A 65 -8.83 0.45 -5.24
CA LEU A 65 -9.40 -0.86 -5.04
C LEU A 65 -10.35 -1.19 -6.19
N LEU A 66 -10.00 -2.20 -6.97
CA LEU A 66 -10.93 -2.85 -7.87
C LEU A 66 -11.67 -3.92 -7.06
N ASP A 67 -12.89 -3.59 -6.63
CA ASP A 67 -13.77 -4.56 -6.00
C ASP A 67 -14.39 -5.45 -7.09
N VAL A 68 -14.28 -6.77 -6.89
CA VAL A 68 -14.81 -7.78 -7.82
C VAL A 68 -16.06 -8.45 -7.23
N ASP A 69 -16.38 -8.22 -5.95
CA ASP A 69 -17.48 -8.90 -5.27
C ASP A 69 -18.73 -8.00 -5.19
N ALA A 70 -19.42 -7.91 -6.33
CA ALA A 70 -20.65 -7.15 -6.51
C ALA A 70 -21.79 -7.51 -5.55
N SER A 71 -21.68 -8.62 -4.80
CA SER A 71 -22.67 -9.04 -3.79
C SER A 71 -22.59 -8.23 -2.49
N THR A 72 -21.42 -7.69 -2.15
CA THR A 72 -21.25 -6.88 -0.92
C THR A 72 -21.48 -5.39 -1.19
N TYR A 73 -21.15 -4.93 -2.41
CA TYR A 73 -21.36 -3.56 -2.87
C TYR A 73 -21.86 -3.55 -4.33
N PRO A 74 -23.18 -3.52 -4.58
CA PRO A 74 -23.72 -3.46 -5.93
C PRO A 74 -23.49 -2.06 -6.52
N GLY A 75 -22.35 -1.90 -7.18
CA GLY A 75 -21.94 -0.68 -7.86
C GLY A 75 -20.42 -0.56 -7.83
N TYR A 76 -19.79 -0.36 -8.99
CA TYR A 76 -18.36 -0.11 -9.11
C TYR A 76 -17.98 1.20 -8.40
N SER A 77 -17.88 1.19 -7.07
CA SER A 77 -17.36 2.30 -6.29
C SER A 77 -15.84 2.24 -6.37
N ILE A 78 -15.26 3.13 -7.19
CA ILE A 78 -13.81 3.32 -7.20
C ILE A 78 -13.42 3.96 -5.85
N ILE A 79 -12.84 3.16 -4.97
CA ILE A 79 -12.31 3.64 -3.68
C ILE A 79 -10.85 4.00 -3.86
N PHE A 80 -10.51 5.25 -3.55
CA PHE A 80 -9.14 5.74 -3.54
C PHE A 80 -8.61 5.73 -2.12
N THR A 81 -7.39 5.27 -1.94
CA THR A 81 -6.68 5.36 -0.67
C THR A 81 -5.40 6.17 -0.86
N VAL A 82 -5.18 7.16 -0.01
CA VAL A 82 -3.91 7.88 0.07
C VAL A 82 -3.21 7.44 1.36
N GLN A 83 -1.96 7.02 1.24
CA GLN A 83 -1.17 6.53 2.37
C GLN A 83 0.20 7.21 2.39
N PRO A 84 0.38 8.31 3.15
CA PRO A 84 1.70 8.70 3.58
C PRO A 84 2.35 7.56 4.39
N LYS A 85 3.62 7.30 4.13
CA LYS A 85 4.38 6.22 4.77
C LYS A 85 5.82 6.61 5.04
N GLY A 86 6.43 5.93 5.99
CA GLY A 86 7.84 6.04 6.30
C GLY A 86 8.38 4.73 6.84
N GLY A 87 9.67 4.49 6.62
CA GLY A 87 10.29 3.24 7.02
C GLY A 87 11.78 3.22 6.82
N VAL A 88 12.33 2.02 6.86
CA VAL A 88 13.74 1.74 6.66
C VAL A 88 13.92 0.59 5.68
N GLU A 89 14.93 0.71 4.83
CA GLU A 89 15.32 -0.32 3.88
C GLU A 89 16.80 -0.67 4.05
N VAL A 90 17.13 -1.96 4.10
CA VAL A 90 18.50 -2.45 4.26
C VAL A 90 18.93 -3.16 2.98
N TYR A 91 20.06 -2.74 2.41
CA TYR A 91 20.60 -3.32 1.19
C TYR A 91 21.50 -4.52 1.52
N LEU A 92 21.19 -5.66 0.91
CA LEU A 92 21.92 -6.91 0.99
C LEU A 92 22.38 -7.32 -0.43
N GLY A 93 23.24 -6.48 -1.02
CA GLY A 93 23.73 -6.68 -2.39
C GLY A 93 22.74 -6.20 -3.44
N SER A 94 22.14 -7.12 -4.21
CA SER A 94 21.11 -6.81 -5.21
C SER A 94 19.69 -6.98 -4.67
N ILE A 95 19.56 -7.52 -3.46
CA ILE A 95 18.29 -7.62 -2.74
C ILE A 95 18.29 -6.56 -1.64
N SER A 96 17.13 -5.99 -1.35
CA SER A 96 16.91 -5.26 -0.11
C SER A 96 15.70 -5.82 0.63
N VAL A 97 15.67 -5.57 1.93
CA VAL A 97 14.52 -5.83 2.81
C VAL A 97 14.10 -4.52 3.42
N TYR A 98 12.80 -4.26 3.48
CA TYR A 98 12.28 -3.02 4.04
C TYR A 98 11.14 -3.29 4.99
N CYS A 99 11.01 -2.43 5.99
CA CYS A 99 9.83 -2.36 6.85
C CYS A 99 9.44 -0.90 7.07
N GLY A 100 8.15 -0.67 7.27
CA GLY A 100 7.63 0.67 7.42
C GLY A 100 6.25 0.71 8.05
N VAL A 101 5.81 1.93 8.29
CA VAL A 101 4.47 2.25 8.75
C VAL A 101 3.89 3.33 7.85
N GLY A 102 2.61 3.22 7.53
CA GLY A 102 1.87 4.28 6.88
C GLY A 102 0.53 4.52 7.55
N TYR A 103 -0.13 5.59 7.14
CA TYR A 103 -1.44 5.95 7.66
C TYR A 103 -2.42 6.12 6.50
N SER A 104 -3.48 5.32 6.47
CA SER A 104 -4.38 5.26 5.32
C SER A 104 -5.56 6.21 5.46
N LEU A 105 -5.79 7.00 4.42
CA LEU A 105 -6.92 7.88 4.23
C LEU A 105 -7.74 7.36 3.05
N VAL A 106 -9.01 7.01 3.28
CA VAL A 106 -9.89 6.47 2.23
C VAL A 106 -10.84 7.56 1.75
N SER A 107 -10.93 7.74 0.44
CA SER A 107 -11.87 8.64 -0.21
C SER A 107 -13.22 7.95 -0.37
N TYR A 108 -14.16 8.28 0.50
CA TYR A 108 -15.56 7.90 0.40
C TYR A 108 -16.42 9.09 0.83
N ASN A 109 -16.85 9.92 -0.15
CA ASN A 109 -17.46 11.23 0.09
C ASN A 109 -16.60 12.19 0.94
N GLY A 110 -15.29 12.20 0.69
CA GLY A 110 -14.27 12.90 1.48
C GLY A 110 -13.21 11.94 2.01
N PHE A 111 -12.09 12.46 2.53
CA PHE A 111 -11.04 11.62 3.11
C PHE A 111 -11.38 11.25 4.55
N VAL A 112 -11.57 9.95 4.78
CA VAL A 112 -11.82 9.38 6.11
C VAL A 112 -10.56 8.65 6.58
N PRO A 113 -10.04 8.95 7.78
CA PRO A 113 -8.91 8.22 8.34
C PRO A 113 -9.31 6.79 8.71
N VAL A 114 -8.51 5.80 8.27
CA VAL A 114 -8.82 4.37 8.46
C VAL A 114 -7.88 3.71 9.47
N GLY A 115 -6.60 4.08 9.51
CA GLY A 115 -5.68 3.58 10.53
C GLY A 115 -4.23 3.48 10.11
N LEU A 116 -3.42 2.93 11.02
CA LEU A 116 -2.02 2.61 10.80
C LEU A 116 -1.87 1.27 10.07
N ASN A 117 -1.05 1.28 9.03
CA ASN A 117 -0.70 0.11 8.24
C ASN A 117 0.78 -0.20 8.42
N TRP A 118 1.11 -1.46 8.63
CA TRP A 118 2.49 -1.93 8.67
C TRP A 118 2.83 -2.59 7.34
N GLU A 119 4.03 -2.32 6.84
CA GLU A 119 4.56 -2.95 5.64
C GLU A 119 5.87 -3.68 5.94
N LEU A 120 6.04 -4.84 5.33
CA LEU A 120 7.27 -5.62 5.32
C LEU A 120 7.40 -6.23 3.93
N GLY A 121 8.58 -6.12 3.32
CA GLY A 121 8.81 -6.67 1.99
C GLY A 121 10.27 -6.77 1.63
N ALA A 122 10.52 -7.26 0.42
CA ALA A 122 11.84 -7.37 -0.18
C ALA A 122 11.81 -6.89 -1.63
N ARG A 123 12.89 -6.25 -2.08
CA ARG A 123 13.06 -5.75 -3.45
C ARG A 123 14.28 -6.36 -4.09
N TYR A 124 14.21 -6.57 -5.41
CA TYR A 124 15.36 -6.94 -6.22
C TYR A 124 15.71 -5.78 -7.17
N TYR A 125 16.96 -5.33 -7.14
CA TYR A 125 17.47 -4.25 -7.98
C TYR A 125 18.13 -4.82 -9.23
N LEU A 126 17.48 -4.61 -10.37
CA LEU A 126 18.01 -5.02 -11.69
C LEU A 126 19.18 -4.12 -12.15
N LEU A 127 19.20 -2.85 -11.72
CA LEU A 127 20.22 -1.87 -12.04
C LEU A 127 20.70 -1.24 -10.73
N LYS A 128 22.03 -1.19 -10.54
CA LYS A 128 22.68 -0.54 -9.38
C LYS A 128 23.12 0.87 -9.73
#